data_AF-A0A2N0FZ03-F1
#
_entry.id   AF-A0A2N0FZ03-F1
#
_cell.length_a   1.000
_cell.length_b   1.000
_cell.length_c   1.000
_cell.angle_alpha   90.00
_cell.angle_beta   90.00
_cell.angle_gamma   90.00
#
_symmetry.space_group_name_H-M   'P 1'
#
loop_
_entity.id
_entity.type
_entity.pdbx_description
1 polymer ?
#
loop_
_entity_poly.entity_id
_entity_poly.type
_entity_poly.pdbx_seq_one_letter_code
_entity_poly.pdbx_strand_id
1 'polypeptide(L)'
;MTALSTFTRIIADWEISIKDNSVVGRNKSNPNKLNYLKDDRTCKIIGCGNQINVRRTSGLCNNHLNHEHDLLLELKYNGVIKGAPTHKEIIDALVKWSITRNYNLIPLFSSLSFNVLGNIPDVTTLAEKVIHLGIPALLDLEDIFDNLIEVIENFFPKENNSSFQPLITPKGDFPVIVLAHIYVGLLLCEESNRGDRWFCRMVRKDESRTTQSGAGMSIGYFAKKTFPWGVEMKDEVLYRL
;
A
#
# COMPACT_ATOMS: atom_id res chain seq x y z
N MET A 1 -21.60 -3.14 10.66
CA MET A 1 -20.24 -2.96 10.07
C MET A 1 -20.35 -3.41 8.64
N THR A 2 -20.25 -2.50 7.69
CA THR A 2 -20.05 -2.81 6.27
C THR A 2 -18.65 -3.40 6.14
N ALA A 3 -18.54 -4.60 5.59
CA ALA A 3 -17.24 -5.17 5.25
C ALA A 3 -16.68 -4.39 4.05
N LEU A 4 -15.38 -4.11 4.06
CA LEU A 4 -14.71 -3.53 2.90
C LEU A 4 -14.86 -4.51 1.72
N SER A 5 -15.18 -4.00 0.53
CA SER A 5 -15.33 -4.84 -0.66
C SER A 5 -14.01 -5.56 -0.94
N THR A 6 -14.03 -6.88 -0.85
CA THR A 6 -12.90 -7.70 -1.31
C THR A 6 -13.04 -7.88 -2.81
N PHE A 7 -11.96 -7.67 -3.55
CA PHE A 7 -11.93 -7.91 -4.98
C PHE A 7 -10.78 -8.86 -5.34
N THR A 8 -10.93 -9.49 -6.51
CA THR A 8 -9.95 -10.43 -7.07
C THR A 8 -9.67 -10.03 -8.51
N ARG A 9 -8.40 -10.09 -8.90
CA ARG A 9 -7.92 -9.90 -10.27
C ARG A 9 -7.22 -11.15 -10.74
N ILE A 10 -7.49 -11.53 -11.99
CA ILE A 10 -6.92 -12.71 -12.61
C ILE A 10 -5.91 -12.24 -13.67
N ILE A 11 -4.66 -12.65 -13.52
CA ILE A 11 -3.60 -12.40 -14.51
C ILE A 11 -2.95 -13.74 -14.85
N ALA A 12 -3.18 -14.22 -16.07
CA ALA A 12 -2.90 -15.61 -16.45
C ALA A 12 -3.58 -16.58 -15.46
N ASP A 13 -2.83 -17.52 -14.89
CA ASP A 13 -3.34 -18.51 -13.93
C ASP A 13 -3.23 -18.04 -12.46
N TRP A 14 -2.92 -16.77 -12.24
CA TRP A 14 -2.77 -16.17 -10.91
C TRP A 14 -4.00 -15.36 -10.52
N GLU A 15 -4.52 -15.64 -9.33
CA GLU A 15 -5.54 -14.83 -8.68
C GLU A 15 -4.86 -13.97 -7.62
N ILE A 16 -4.99 -12.65 -7.75
CA ILE A 16 -4.51 -11.65 -6.78
C ILE A 16 -5.74 -11.04 -6.13
N SER A 17 -5.88 -11.20 -4.81
CA SER A 17 -7.03 -10.68 -4.08
C SER A 17 -6.58 -9.75 -2.96
N ILE A 18 -7.24 -8.61 -2.81
CA ILE A 18 -7.09 -7.77 -1.61
C ILE A 18 -8.28 -8.02 -0.71
N LYS A 19 -7.99 -8.39 0.54
CA LYS A 19 -8.99 -8.76 1.54
C LYS A 19 -8.83 -7.91 2.79
N ASP A 20 -9.95 -7.46 3.34
CA ASP A 20 -9.98 -6.89 4.69
C ASP A 20 -9.90 -8.02 5.72
N ASN A 21 -8.79 -8.09 6.44
CA ASN A 21 -8.60 -9.06 7.49
C ASN A 21 -9.31 -8.60 8.77
N SER A 22 -10.59 -8.94 8.81
CA SER A 22 -11.42 -8.66 9.98
C SER A 22 -10.95 -9.33 11.28
N VAL A 23 -9.95 -10.22 11.31
CA VAL A 23 -9.59 -10.98 12.53
C VAL A 23 -8.15 -10.76 13.00
N VAL A 24 -7.15 -10.75 12.11
CA VAL A 24 -5.72 -10.80 12.51
C VAL A 24 -5.07 -9.41 12.68
N GLY A 25 -5.76 -8.34 12.26
CA GLY A 25 -5.33 -6.94 12.45
C GLY A 25 -6.00 -6.21 13.62
N ARG A 26 -7.03 -6.83 14.25
CA ARG A 26 -7.76 -6.23 15.36
C ARG A 26 -6.84 -5.94 16.54
N ASN A 27 -7.04 -4.80 17.18
CA ASN A 27 -6.33 -4.36 18.40
C ASN A 27 -4.89 -3.84 18.24
N LYS A 28 -4.35 -3.69 17.01
CA LYS A 28 -3.14 -2.87 16.82
C LYS A 28 -3.49 -1.41 16.98
N SER A 29 -2.63 -0.63 17.64
CA SER A 29 -2.83 0.83 17.73
C SER A 29 -2.88 1.43 16.33
N ASN A 30 -3.91 2.24 16.07
CA ASN A 30 -4.04 2.97 14.83
C ASN A 30 -3.05 4.16 14.83
N PRO A 31 -1.99 4.14 13.99
CA PRO A 31 -1.08 5.27 13.92
C PRO A 31 -1.66 6.44 13.12
N ASN A 32 -2.80 6.25 12.43
CA ASN A 32 -3.44 7.29 11.62
C ASN A 32 -3.81 8.45 12.52
N LYS A 33 -3.25 9.62 12.21
CA LYS A 33 -3.74 10.87 12.77
C LYS A 33 -5.01 11.19 12.01
N LEU A 34 -6.16 11.30 12.67
CA LEU A 34 -7.42 11.75 12.08
C LEU A 34 -7.83 13.13 12.59
N ASN A 35 -7.03 13.73 13.47
CA ASN A 35 -7.34 15.04 14.02
C ASN A 35 -6.90 16.17 13.06
N TYR A 36 -7.88 16.94 12.55
CA TYR A 36 -7.67 18.11 11.69
C TYR A 36 -7.14 19.32 12.47
N LEU A 37 -7.52 19.46 13.75
CA LEU A 37 -7.22 20.63 14.58
C LEU A 37 -6.67 20.19 15.94
N LYS A 38 -5.61 20.83 16.44
CA LYS A 38 -4.99 20.48 17.73
C LYS A 38 -5.98 20.48 18.91
N ASP A 39 -7.03 21.30 18.82
CA ASP A 39 -8.00 21.52 19.89
C ASP A 39 -9.30 20.74 19.75
N ASP A 40 -9.48 20.00 18.65
CA ASP A 40 -10.63 19.12 18.50
C ASP A 40 -10.56 17.96 19.51
N ARG A 41 -11.66 17.76 20.24
CA ARG A 41 -11.79 16.74 21.29
C ARG A 41 -12.82 15.67 20.94
N THR A 42 -13.27 15.58 19.69
CA THR A 42 -14.27 14.59 19.27
C THR A 42 -13.62 13.40 18.55
N CYS A 43 -14.16 12.19 18.78
CA CYS A 43 -13.76 11.02 18.02
C CYS A 43 -14.21 11.15 16.56
N LYS A 44 -13.35 10.75 15.61
CA LYS A 44 -13.61 10.89 14.16
C LYS A 44 -14.35 9.74 13.50
N ILE A 45 -14.67 8.71 14.26
CA ILE A 45 -15.51 7.59 13.80
C ILE A 45 -16.97 8.06 13.77
N ILE A 46 -17.66 7.80 12.65
CA ILE A 46 -19.07 8.16 12.47
C ILE A 46 -19.92 7.52 13.56
N GLY A 47 -20.82 8.30 14.16
CA GLY A 47 -21.70 7.84 15.23
C GLY A 47 -21.01 7.73 16.61
N CYS A 48 -19.72 8.04 16.73
CA CYS A 48 -19.03 8.05 18.02
C CYS A 48 -19.05 9.45 18.66
N GLY A 49 -19.81 9.61 19.74
CA GLY A 49 -19.86 10.86 20.53
C GLY A 49 -18.77 10.99 21.61
N ASN A 50 -17.83 10.04 21.71
CA ASN A 50 -16.85 10.03 22.79
C ASN A 50 -15.83 11.16 22.63
N GLN A 51 -15.46 11.77 23.76
CA GLN A 51 -14.37 12.75 23.80
C GLN A 51 -13.00 12.08 23.79
N ILE A 52 -12.01 12.78 23.21
CA ILE A 52 -10.61 12.36 23.18
C ILE A 52 -9.78 13.22 24.14
N ASN A 53 -8.74 12.62 24.73
CA ASN A 53 -7.83 13.33 25.64
C ASN A 53 -7.11 14.48 24.90
N VAL A 54 -6.92 15.62 25.59
CA VAL A 54 -6.24 16.83 25.10
C VAL A 54 -4.88 16.56 24.46
N ARG A 55 -4.16 15.54 24.95
CA ARG A 55 -2.82 15.19 24.47
C ARG A 55 -2.83 14.29 23.22
N ARG A 56 -3.99 13.82 22.75
CA ARG A 56 -4.09 12.92 21.59
C ARG A 56 -4.19 13.67 20.27
N THR A 57 -3.33 13.28 19.34
CA THR A 57 -3.33 13.76 17.95
C THR A 57 -3.96 12.76 16.98
N SER A 58 -4.34 11.57 17.45
CA SER A 58 -4.93 10.52 16.61
C SER A 58 -6.35 10.83 16.15
N GLY A 59 -7.09 11.71 16.83
CA GLY A 59 -8.52 11.92 16.54
C GLY A 59 -9.42 10.75 16.98
N LEU A 60 -8.88 9.78 17.72
CA LEU A 60 -9.57 8.55 18.13
C LEU A 60 -9.68 8.42 19.65
N CYS A 61 -10.88 8.09 20.14
CA CYS A 61 -11.14 7.80 21.55
C CYS A 61 -10.54 6.45 21.97
N ASN A 62 -10.52 6.14 23.27
CA ASN A 62 -9.98 4.86 23.77
C ASN A 62 -10.60 3.64 23.11
N ASN A 63 -11.90 3.68 22.82
CA ASN A 63 -12.62 2.55 22.24
C ASN A 63 -12.28 2.33 20.75
N HIS A 64 -11.75 3.34 20.07
CA HIS A 64 -11.43 3.32 18.64
C HIS A 64 -9.95 3.58 18.37
N LEU A 65 -9.10 3.52 19.39
CA LEU A 65 -7.66 3.76 19.23
C LEU A 65 -7.01 2.66 18.39
N ASN A 66 -7.64 1.49 18.31
CA ASN A 66 -7.11 0.36 17.59
C ASN A 66 -7.71 0.22 16.19
N HIS A 67 -6.92 -0.33 15.28
CA HIS A 67 -7.38 -0.76 13.95
C HIS A 67 -8.50 -1.78 14.07
N GLU A 68 -9.56 -1.54 13.28
CA GLU A 68 -10.66 -2.47 13.06
C GLU A 68 -10.51 -3.21 11.73
N HIS A 69 -9.71 -2.67 10.81
CA HIS A 69 -9.47 -3.14 9.45
C HIS A 69 -7.97 -3.19 9.15
N ASP A 70 -7.55 -4.19 8.38
CA ASP A 70 -6.17 -4.37 7.92
C ASP A 70 -6.23 -5.06 6.55
N LEU A 71 -5.84 -4.39 5.48
CA LEU A 71 -5.85 -4.98 4.14
C LEU A 71 -4.70 -5.97 4.00
N LEU A 72 -4.99 -7.11 3.40
CA LEU A 72 -4.02 -8.14 3.07
C LEU A 72 -4.14 -8.55 1.62
N LEU A 73 -3.01 -8.90 1.04
CA LEU A 73 -2.92 -9.50 -0.28
C LEU A 73 -2.89 -11.02 -0.16
N GLU A 74 -3.82 -11.71 -0.82
CA GLU A 74 -3.85 -13.16 -0.98
C GLU A 74 -3.54 -13.52 -2.43
N LEU A 75 -2.71 -14.53 -2.62
CA LEU A 75 -2.37 -15.07 -3.93
C LEU A 75 -2.82 -16.51 -4.05
N LYS A 76 -3.36 -16.86 -5.22
CA LYS A 76 -3.52 -18.25 -5.66
C LYS A 76 -2.93 -18.45 -7.04
N TYR A 77 -2.44 -19.65 -7.28
CA TYR A 77 -2.04 -20.14 -8.58
C TYR A 77 -2.82 -21.40 -8.88
N ASN A 78 -3.62 -21.39 -9.95
CA ASN A 78 -4.55 -22.49 -10.28
C ASN A 78 -5.44 -22.88 -9.07
N GLY A 79 -6.01 -21.89 -8.38
CA GLY A 79 -6.86 -22.08 -7.19
C GLY A 79 -6.12 -22.47 -5.90
N VAL A 80 -4.81 -22.72 -5.94
CA VAL A 80 -4.01 -23.10 -4.76
C VAL A 80 -3.35 -21.86 -4.14
N ILE A 81 -3.54 -21.64 -2.84
CA ILE A 81 -2.92 -20.52 -2.10
C ILE A 81 -1.39 -20.58 -2.21
N LYS A 82 -0.79 -19.44 -2.52
CA LYS A 82 0.67 -19.23 -2.60
C LYS A 82 1.10 -18.11 -1.68
N GLY A 83 2.30 -18.22 -1.13
CA GLY A 83 2.91 -17.12 -0.38
C GLY A 83 3.32 -15.99 -1.33
N ALA A 84 2.96 -14.75 -0.98
CA ALA A 84 3.45 -13.58 -1.71
C ALA A 84 4.94 -13.34 -1.40
N PRO A 85 5.76 -13.03 -2.41
CA PRO A 85 7.11 -12.53 -2.19
C PRO A 85 7.06 -11.16 -1.49
N THR A 86 8.08 -10.84 -0.69
CA THR A 86 8.15 -9.53 -0.02
C THR A 86 8.51 -8.42 -1.01
N HIS A 87 8.33 -7.15 -0.63
CA HIS A 87 8.74 -6.01 -1.45
C HIS A 87 10.21 -6.12 -1.86
N LYS A 88 11.07 -6.49 -0.91
CA LYS A 88 12.50 -6.70 -1.14
C LYS A 88 12.75 -7.79 -2.19
N GLU A 89 12.10 -8.94 -2.06
CA GLU A 89 12.26 -10.08 -2.99
C GLU A 89 11.83 -9.72 -4.41
N ILE A 90 10.73 -8.99 -4.55
CA ILE A 90 10.23 -8.53 -5.85
C ILE A 90 11.21 -7.53 -6.49
N ILE A 91 11.66 -6.53 -5.74
CA ILE A 91 12.60 -5.51 -6.24
C ILE A 91 13.91 -6.17 -6.68
N ASP A 92 14.46 -7.08 -5.86
CA ASP A 92 15.69 -7.79 -6.21
C ASP A 92 15.54 -8.60 -7.51
N ALA A 93 14.41 -9.28 -7.70
CA ALA A 93 14.11 -10.03 -8.91
C ALA A 93 13.99 -9.11 -10.14
N LEU A 94 13.24 -8.00 -10.02
CA LEU A 94 13.05 -7.02 -11.09
C LEU A 94 14.37 -6.36 -11.51
N VAL A 95 15.18 -5.91 -10.54
CA VAL A 95 16.48 -5.27 -10.82
C VAL A 95 17.45 -6.24 -11.50
N LYS A 96 17.52 -7.49 -11.03
CA LYS A 96 18.35 -8.52 -11.68
C LYS A 96 17.91 -8.76 -13.12
N TRP A 97 16.61 -8.90 -13.35
CA TRP A 97 16.04 -9.06 -14.69
C TRP A 97 16.33 -7.86 -15.59
N SER A 98 16.18 -6.63 -15.07
CA SER A 98 16.33 -5.42 -15.86
C SER A 98 17.77 -5.20 -16.32
N ILE A 99 18.75 -5.49 -15.47
CA ILE A 99 20.20 -5.40 -15.81
C ILE A 99 20.51 -6.32 -16.99
N THR A 100 20.05 -7.58 -16.95
CA THR A 100 20.35 -8.57 -18.02
C THR A 100 19.76 -8.21 -19.38
N ARG A 101 18.83 -7.25 -19.42
CA ARG A 101 18.06 -6.86 -20.62
C ARG A 101 18.24 -5.41 -21.01
N ASN A 102 19.07 -4.66 -20.29
CA ASN A 102 19.19 -3.20 -20.42
C ASN A 102 17.83 -2.49 -20.33
N TYR A 103 16.92 -3.02 -19.50
CA TYR A 103 15.59 -2.46 -19.29
C TYR A 103 15.64 -1.38 -18.21
N ASN A 104 15.03 -0.22 -18.48
CA ASN A 104 15.02 0.89 -17.53
C ASN A 104 13.79 0.82 -16.61
N LEU A 105 14.00 0.46 -15.35
CA LEU A 105 12.94 0.44 -14.32
C LEU A 105 12.66 1.80 -13.67
N ILE A 106 13.51 2.81 -13.87
CA ILE A 106 13.37 4.12 -13.22
C ILE A 106 12.00 4.76 -13.53
N PRO A 107 11.51 4.79 -14.78
CA PRO A 107 10.21 5.38 -15.08
C PRO A 107 9.04 4.69 -14.37
N LEU A 108 9.10 3.36 -14.21
CA LEU A 108 8.11 2.58 -13.48
C LEU A 108 8.05 2.99 -12.01
N PHE A 109 9.19 2.92 -11.31
CA PHE A 109 9.24 3.25 -9.87
C PHE A 109 8.96 4.72 -9.60
N SER A 110 9.33 5.62 -10.53
CA SER A 110 8.94 7.03 -10.47
C SER A 110 7.42 7.18 -10.59
N SER A 111 6.79 6.51 -11.55
CA SER A 111 5.32 6.54 -11.73
C SER A 111 4.61 5.98 -10.50
N LEU A 112 5.06 4.86 -9.95
CA LEU A 112 4.50 4.29 -8.72
C LEU A 112 4.66 5.25 -7.53
N SER A 113 5.82 5.90 -7.37
CA SER A 113 6.04 6.90 -6.32
C SER A 113 5.01 8.03 -6.35
N PHE A 114 4.72 8.55 -7.54
CA PHE A 114 3.75 9.64 -7.70
C PHE A 114 2.30 9.21 -7.54
N ASN A 115 1.95 7.98 -7.91
CA ASN A 115 0.57 7.49 -7.87
C ASN A 115 0.20 6.84 -6.54
N VAL A 116 1.16 6.27 -5.80
CA VAL A 116 0.94 5.58 -4.53
C VAL A 116 1.09 6.52 -3.35
N LEU A 117 2.24 7.21 -3.24
CA LEU A 117 2.66 7.83 -1.98
C LEU A 117 1.76 9.02 -1.60
N GLY A 118 0.99 8.85 -0.53
CA GLY A 118 0.07 9.87 -0.03
C GLY A 118 -1.18 10.11 -0.89
N ASN A 119 -1.46 9.26 -1.89
CA ASN A 119 -2.69 9.32 -2.67
C ASN A 119 -3.68 8.21 -2.32
N ILE A 120 -3.20 7.15 -1.66
CA ILE A 120 -4.03 6.02 -1.24
C ILE A 120 -4.67 6.34 0.11
N PRO A 121 -6.01 6.40 0.20
CA PRO A 121 -6.69 6.68 1.46
C PRO A 121 -6.45 5.63 2.53
N ASP A 122 -6.56 6.05 3.79
CA ASP A 122 -6.40 5.11 4.89
C ASP A 122 -7.57 4.12 4.95
N VAL A 123 -7.29 2.92 5.47
CA VAL A 123 -8.24 1.80 5.47
C VAL A 123 -9.54 2.11 6.22
N THR A 124 -9.53 2.96 7.25
CA THR A 124 -10.78 3.32 7.96
C THR A 124 -11.65 4.26 7.15
N THR A 125 -11.03 5.08 6.29
CA THR A 125 -11.74 5.91 5.34
C THR A 125 -12.26 5.08 4.16
N LEU A 126 -11.46 4.13 3.64
CA LEU A 126 -11.89 3.19 2.60
C LEU A 126 -13.05 2.28 3.07
N ALA A 127 -13.11 1.98 4.37
CA ALA A 127 -14.22 1.25 4.98
C ALA A 127 -15.47 2.10 5.24
N GLU A 128 -15.46 3.38 4.86
CA GLU A 128 -16.50 4.38 5.15
C GLU A 128 -16.80 4.57 6.65
N LYS A 129 -15.88 4.17 7.55
CA LYS A 129 -16.04 4.36 9.00
C LYS A 129 -15.70 5.78 9.45
N VAL A 130 -14.87 6.45 8.67
CA VAL A 130 -14.46 7.85 8.86
C VAL A 130 -14.77 8.61 7.58
N ILE A 131 -15.49 9.72 7.69
CA ILE A 131 -15.71 10.65 6.59
C ILE A 131 -14.96 11.94 6.89
N HIS A 132 -14.19 12.40 5.92
CA HIS A 132 -13.45 13.66 5.99
C HIS A 132 -14.25 14.77 5.30
N LEU A 133 -14.66 15.79 6.06
CA LEU A 133 -15.38 16.93 5.50
C LEU A 133 -14.52 17.68 4.48
N GLY A 134 -15.12 18.04 3.35
CA GLY A 134 -14.44 18.80 2.29
C GLY A 134 -13.48 17.95 1.44
N ILE A 135 -13.43 16.64 1.63
CA ILE A 135 -12.75 15.70 0.74
C ILE A 135 -13.79 15.15 -0.25
N PRO A 136 -13.48 15.11 -1.57
CA PRO A 136 -14.35 14.49 -2.56
C PRO A 136 -14.69 13.04 -2.23
N ALA A 137 -15.74 12.51 -2.85
CA ALA A 137 -16.01 11.08 -2.84
C ALA A 137 -14.76 10.33 -3.31
N LEU A 138 -14.36 9.33 -2.53
CA LEU A 138 -13.19 8.53 -2.83
C LEU A 138 -13.58 7.43 -3.81
N LEU A 139 -12.63 7.06 -4.65
CA LEU A 139 -12.71 5.82 -5.40
C LEU A 139 -12.77 4.63 -4.43
N ASP A 140 -13.47 3.58 -4.84
CA ASP A 140 -13.44 2.36 -4.06
C ASP A 140 -12.06 1.68 -4.18
N LEU A 141 -11.83 0.66 -3.34
CA LEU A 141 -10.54 -0.02 -3.29
C LEU A 141 -10.19 -0.70 -4.62
N GLU A 142 -11.19 -1.19 -5.35
CA GLU A 142 -11.05 -1.91 -6.61
C GLU A 142 -10.60 -0.94 -7.72
N ASP A 143 -11.26 0.21 -7.84
CA ASP A 143 -10.90 1.30 -8.75
C ASP A 143 -9.49 1.84 -8.48
N ILE A 144 -9.11 2.00 -7.21
CA ILE A 144 -7.75 2.42 -6.86
C ILE A 144 -6.72 1.39 -7.37
N PHE A 145 -6.99 0.11 -7.15
CA PHE A 145 -6.10 -0.95 -7.64
C PHE A 145 -5.99 -0.95 -9.16
N ASP A 146 -7.12 -0.86 -9.88
CA ASP A 146 -7.14 -0.83 -11.34
C ASP A 146 -6.36 0.35 -11.92
N ASN A 147 -6.52 1.56 -11.36
CA ASN A 147 -5.72 2.73 -11.75
C ASN A 147 -4.21 2.49 -11.57
N LEU A 148 -3.80 1.81 -10.51
CA LEU A 148 -2.39 1.46 -10.30
C LEU A 148 -1.91 0.37 -11.25
N ILE A 149 -2.78 -0.56 -11.65
CA ILE A 149 -2.47 -1.58 -12.66
C ILE A 149 -2.32 -0.96 -14.05
N GLU A 150 -3.13 0.02 -14.44
CA GLU A 150 -2.93 0.73 -15.71
C GLU A 150 -1.53 1.35 -15.81
N VAL A 151 -1.00 1.87 -14.69
CA VAL A 151 0.40 2.33 -14.62
C VAL A 151 1.37 1.19 -14.89
N ILE A 152 1.12 0.00 -14.35
CA ILE A 152 1.96 -1.20 -14.58
C ILE A 152 1.90 -1.67 -16.03
N GLU A 153 0.73 -1.68 -16.65
CA GLU A 153 0.53 -2.18 -18.01
C GLU A 153 1.28 -1.33 -19.06
N ASN A 154 1.55 -0.05 -18.77
CA ASN A 154 2.44 0.78 -19.60
C ASN A 154 3.89 0.27 -19.65
N PHE A 155 4.34 -0.46 -18.62
CA PHE A 155 5.71 -0.98 -18.53
C PHE A 155 5.78 -2.50 -18.79
N PHE A 156 4.72 -3.23 -18.44
CA PHE A 156 4.61 -4.68 -18.66
C PHE A 156 3.29 -5.01 -19.37
N PRO A 157 3.14 -4.64 -20.65
CA PRO A 157 1.90 -4.85 -21.38
C PRO A 157 1.62 -6.34 -21.58
N LYS A 158 0.34 -6.73 -21.55
CA LYS A 158 -0.15 -8.11 -21.68
C LYS A 158 0.11 -8.71 -23.07
N GLU A 159 0.34 -7.87 -24.06
CA GLU A 159 0.63 -8.27 -25.44
C GLU A 159 2.11 -8.62 -25.64
N ASN A 160 2.98 -8.26 -24.68
CA ASN A 160 4.42 -8.49 -24.80
C ASN A 160 4.85 -9.77 -24.09
N ASN A 161 5.42 -10.71 -24.84
CA ASN A 161 5.95 -11.97 -24.31
C ASN A 161 7.00 -11.77 -23.20
N SER A 162 7.74 -10.65 -23.22
CA SER A 162 8.71 -10.35 -22.15
C SER A 162 8.06 -10.16 -20.78
N SER A 163 6.80 -9.68 -20.74
CA SER A 163 5.99 -9.50 -19.54
C SER A 163 5.67 -10.83 -18.85
N PHE A 164 5.69 -11.94 -19.60
CA PHE A 164 5.41 -13.29 -19.09
C PHE A 164 6.66 -14.09 -18.74
N GLN A 165 7.85 -13.50 -18.88
CA GLN A 165 9.08 -14.19 -18.51
C GLN A 165 9.10 -14.51 -17.02
N PRO A 166 9.42 -15.75 -16.63
CA PRO A 166 9.46 -16.13 -15.22
C PRO A 166 10.68 -15.49 -14.54
N LEU A 167 10.45 -14.86 -13.39
CA LEU A 167 11.48 -14.42 -12.46
C LEU A 167 11.47 -15.31 -11.23
N ILE A 168 12.67 -15.68 -10.79
CA ILE A 168 12.88 -16.55 -9.64
C ILE A 168 12.85 -15.70 -8.36
N THR A 169 12.00 -16.08 -7.42
CA THR A 169 11.96 -15.53 -6.05
C THR A 169 12.10 -16.67 -5.02
N PRO A 170 12.37 -16.38 -3.74
CA PRO A 170 12.32 -17.41 -2.68
C PRO A 170 10.95 -18.08 -2.52
N LYS A 171 9.87 -17.49 -3.06
CA LYS A 171 8.51 -18.03 -3.04
C LYS A 171 8.14 -18.83 -4.29
N GLY A 172 9.06 -18.95 -5.25
CA GLY A 172 8.87 -19.65 -6.51
C GLY A 172 9.05 -18.74 -7.72
N ASP A 173 8.64 -19.25 -8.87
CA ASP A 173 8.75 -18.56 -10.16
C ASP A 173 7.47 -17.82 -10.48
N PHE A 174 7.60 -16.54 -10.83
CA PHE A 174 6.48 -15.67 -11.14
C PHE A 174 6.75 -14.92 -12.45
N PRO A 175 5.76 -14.83 -13.35
CA PRO A 175 5.86 -13.91 -14.49
C PRO A 175 6.15 -12.47 -14.04
N VAL A 176 6.95 -11.72 -14.80
CA VAL A 176 7.29 -10.31 -14.49
C VAL A 176 6.02 -9.48 -14.24
N ILE A 177 5.03 -9.60 -15.11
CA ILE A 177 3.74 -8.89 -15.00
C ILE A 177 3.01 -9.22 -13.71
N VAL A 178 3.00 -10.51 -13.31
CA VAL A 178 2.37 -10.97 -12.07
C VAL A 178 3.09 -10.37 -10.87
N LEU A 179 4.44 -10.37 -10.85
CA LEU A 179 5.21 -9.73 -9.79
C LEU A 179 4.94 -8.24 -9.68
N ALA A 180 4.78 -7.53 -10.81
CA ALA A 180 4.46 -6.12 -10.80
C ALA A 180 3.07 -5.85 -10.21
N HIS A 181 2.06 -6.68 -10.50
CA HIS A 181 0.74 -6.59 -9.90
C HIS A 181 0.76 -6.92 -8.40
N ILE A 182 1.51 -7.97 -8.00
CA ILE A 182 1.72 -8.30 -6.58
C ILE A 182 2.34 -7.10 -5.86
N TYR A 183 3.37 -6.48 -6.45
CA TYR A 183 4.05 -5.33 -5.88
C TYR A 183 3.07 -4.18 -5.63
N VAL A 184 2.27 -3.80 -6.64
CA VAL A 184 1.24 -2.76 -6.48
C VAL A 184 0.24 -3.09 -5.38
N GLY A 185 -0.23 -4.33 -5.31
CA GLY A 185 -1.15 -4.75 -4.27
C GLY A 185 -0.55 -4.65 -2.87
N LEU A 186 0.74 -4.98 -2.71
CA LEU A 186 1.45 -4.79 -1.44
C LEU A 186 1.61 -3.31 -1.09
N LEU A 187 1.92 -2.44 -2.07
CA LEU A 187 2.00 -0.98 -1.84
C LEU A 187 0.64 -0.41 -1.42
N LEU A 188 -0.45 -0.87 -2.04
CA LEU A 188 -1.81 -0.48 -1.71
C LEU A 188 -2.16 -0.86 -0.27
N CYS A 189 -1.90 -2.11 0.13
CA CYS A 189 -2.08 -2.54 1.51
C CYS A 189 -1.25 -1.70 2.48
N GLU A 190 0.04 -1.49 2.19
CA GLU A 190 0.93 -0.77 3.10
C GLU A 190 0.55 0.70 3.30
N GLU A 191 0.23 1.43 2.24
CA GLU A 191 -0.23 2.83 2.37
C GLU A 191 -1.59 2.91 3.08
N SER A 192 -2.54 2.05 2.71
CA SER A 192 -3.89 2.08 3.31
C SER A 192 -3.86 1.76 4.80
N ASN A 193 -3.10 0.74 5.20
CA ASN A 193 -3.06 0.30 6.60
C ASN A 193 -2.32 1.31 7.49
N ARG A 194 -1.41 2.12 6.93
CA ARG A 194 -0.67 3.14 7.66
C ARG A 194 -1.31 4.52 7.63
N GLY A 195 -1.98 4.91 6.55
CA GLY A 195 -2.83 6.10 6.39
C GLY A 195 -2.24 7.50 6.64
N ASP A 196 -1.10 7.62 7.33
CA ASP A 196 -0.56 8.87 7.88
C ASP A 196 -0.22 9.87 6.78
N ARG A 197 0.40 9.39 5.69
CA ARG A 197 0.84 10.28 4.61
C ARG A 197 -0.32 10.85 3.82
N TRP A 198 -1.28 10.01 3.41
CA TRP A 198 -2.48 10.47 2.71
C TRP A 198 -3.27 11.46 3.55
N PHE A 199 -3.50 11.15 4.83
CA PHE A 199 -4.18 12.08 5.72
C PHE A 199 -3.43 13.41 5.84
N CYS A 200 -2.11 13.38 6.06
CA CYS A 200 -1.31 14.60 6.16
C CYS A 200 -1.35 15.42 4.86
N ARG A 201 -1.31 14.77 3.70
CA ARG A 201 -1.31 15.42 2.38
C ARG A 201 -2.69 15.91 1.95
N MET A 202 -3.68 15.03 1.89
CA MET A 202 -4.99 15.30 1.31
C MET A 202 -5.93 15.98 2.29
N VAL A 203 -5.85 15.60 3.57
CA VAL A 203 -6.79 16.06 4.58
C VAL A 203 -6.28 17.29 5.31
N ARG A 204 -5.06 17.21 5.86
CA ARG A 204 -4.45 18.33 6.59
C ARG A 204 -3.74 19.34 5.70
N LYS A 205 -3.35 18.95 4.48
CA LYS A 205 -2.53 19.77 3.57
C LYS A 205 -1.21 20.23 4.23
N ASP A 206 -0.61 19.34 5.04
CA ASP A 206 0.63 19.56 5.78
C ASP A 206 1.46 18.26 5.79
N GLU A 207 2.24 18.03 4.72
CA GLU A 207 3.10 16.85 4.59
C GLU A 207 4.22 16.81 5.63
N SER A 208 4.60 17.92 6.26
CA SER A 208 5.67 17.95 7.27
C SER A 208 5.35 17.13 8.54
N ARG A 209 4.09 16.72 8.69
CA ARG A 209 3.57 15.96 9.83
C ARG A 209 3.60 14.45 9.63
N THR A 210 4.00 13.99 8.46
CA THR A 210 4.25 12.57 8.23
C THR A 210 5.51 12.14 8.96
N THR A 211 5.39 11.09 9.76
CA THR A 211 6.54 10.52 10.48
C THR A 211 6.87 9.11 10.01
N GLN A 212 6.08 8.58 9.07
CA GLN A 212 6.20 7.21 8.57
C GLN A 212 6.30 7.17 7.05
N SER A 213 7.16 6.30 6.57
CA SER A 213 7.52 6.20 5.15
C SER A 213 6.89 4.99 4.46
N GLY A 214 5.61 4.66 4.73
CA GLY A 214 4.90 3.44 4.30
C GLY A 214 5.46 2.67 3.09
N ALA A 215 4.76 2.71 1.95
CA ALA A 215 5.25 2.21 0.67
C ALA A 215 6.50 2.96 0.18
N GLY A 216 6.82 4.12 0.78
CA GLY A 216 8.04 4.86 0.49
C GLY A 216 9.32 4.07 0.77
N MET A 217 9.27 3.12 1.71
CA MET A 217 10.41 2.30 2.07
C MET A 217 10.84 1.35 0.94
N SER A 218 9.90 0.69 0.27
CA SER A 218 10.19 -0.22 -0.83
C SER A 218 10.71 0.56 -2.06
N ILE A 219 10.15 1.72 -2.35
CA ILE A 219 10.66 2.63 -3.39
C ILE A 219 12.08 3.11 -3.06
N GLY A 220 12.35 3.46 -1.80
CA GLY A 220 13.69 3.81 -1.35
C GLY A 220 14.68 2.64 -1.46
N TYR A 221 14.21 1.41 -1.25
CA TYR A 221 15.04 0.22 -1.45
C TYR A 221 15.45 0.02 -2.90
N PHE A 222 14.52 0.21 -3.85
CA PHE A 222 14.85 0.26 -5.27
C PHE A 222 15.91 1.32 -5.57
N ALA A 223 15.73 2.55 -5.06
CA ALA A 223 16.72 3.61 -5.27
C ALA A 223 18.11 3.25 -4.73
N LYS A 224 18.21 2.61 -3.55
CA LYS A 224 19.49 2.10 -3.01
C LYS A 224 20.13 1.05 -3.92
N LYS A 225 19.34 0.17 -4.53
CA LYS A 225 19.84 -0.87 -5.43
C LYS A 225 20.31 -0.32 -6.77
N THR A 226 19.65 0.72 -7.28
CA THR A 226 19.98 1.33 -8.57
C THR A 226 21.06 2.40 -8.46
N PHE A 227 21.16 3.11 -7.33
CA PHE A 227 22.10 4.19 -7.09
C PHE A 227 22.92 3.96 -5.80
N PRO A 228 23.85 2.97 -5.78
CA PRO A 228 24.54 2.54 -4.56
C PRO A 228 25.37 3.64 -3.87
N TRP A 229 25.84 4.63 -4.64
CA TRP A 229 26.64 5.76 -4.17
C TRP A 229 25.81 6.98 -3.73
N GLY A 230 24.48 6.96 -3.95
CA GLY A 230 23.62 8.13 -3.74
C GLY A 230 22.57 7.99 -2.64
N VAL A 231 22.37 6.79 -2.08
CA VAL A 231 21.32 6.52 -1.08
C VAL A 231 21.85 5.64 0.04
N GLU A 232 22.05 6.24 1.21
CA GLU A 232 22.37 5.50 2.44
C GLU A 232 21.08 5.07 3.16
N MET A 233 20.81 3.76 3.22
CA MET A 233 19.82 3.18 4.14
C MET A 233 20.50 2.23 5.12
N LYS A 234 20.14 2.32 6.40
CA LYS A 234 20.61 1.41 7.45
C LYS A 234 20.13 -0.03 7.21
N ASP A 235 21.00 -1.01 7.44
CA ASP A 235 20.68 -2.42 7.16
C ASP A 235 19.54 -2.97 8.02
N GLU A 236 19.38 -2.51 9.27
CA GLU A 236 18.25 -2.87 10.14
C GLU A 236 16.88 -2.53 9.53
N VAL A 237 16.83 -1.50 8.70
CA VAL A 237 15.60 -1.06 8.03
C VAL A 237 15.26 -1.96 6.84
N LEU A 238 16.28 -2.56 6.21
CA LEU A 238 16.12 -3.48 5.08
C LEU A 238 15.51 -4.82 5.50
N TYR A 239 15.76 -5.28 6.74
CA TYR A 239 15.20 -6.52 7.27
C TYR A 239 13.68 -6.46 7.51
N ARG A 240 13.09 -5.26 7.47
CA ARG A 240 11.65 -5.03 7.68
C ARG A 240 10.86 -4.91 6.37
N LEU A 241 11.52 -5.03 5.21
CA LEU A 241 10.98 -4.96 3.85
C LEU A 241 10.87 -6.35 3.19
#